data_AF-A0A920M8K1-F1
#
_entry.id   AF-A0A920M8K1-F1
#
_cell.length_a   1.000
_cell.length_b   1.000
_cell.length_c   1.000
_cell.angle_alpha   90.00
_cell.angle_beta   90.00
_cell.angle_gamma   90.00
#
_symmetry.space_group_name_H-M   'P 1'
#
loop_
_entity.id
_entity.type
_entity.pdbx_description
1 polymer ?
#
loop_
_entity_poly.entity_id
_entity_poly.type
_entity_poly.pdbx_seq_one_letter_code
_entity_poly.pdbx_strand_id
1 'polypeptide(L)' 'MHVQLSRFYHIGIRVPNLEEAMDEMGSSLGISWAEPVHTEAQSVWTPSEGQQKLPLKFVYSFDGPSI' A
#
# COMPACT_ATOMS: atom_id res chain seq x y z
N MET A 1 -11.22 -13.11 15.77
CA MET A 1 -11.10 -11.64 15.78
C MET A 1 -11.28 -11.17 14.35
N HIS A 2 -12.37 -10.46 14.02
CA HIS A 2 -12.60 -9.93 12.68
C HIS A 2 -12.08 -8.48 12.63
N VAL A 3 -11.17 -8.19 11.70
CA VAL A 3 -10.69 -6.82 11.45
C VAL A 3 -11.50 -6.24 10.31
N GLN A 4 -12.28 -5.20 10.60
CA GLN A 4 -13.06 -4.50 9.59
C GLN A 4 -12.23 -3.37 8.99
N LEU A 5 -11.72 -3.60 7.78
CA LEU A 5 -10.78 -2.72 7.09
C LEU A 5 -11.40 -1.34 6.75
N SER A 6 -12.72 -1.28 6.56
CA SER A 6 -13.45 -0.03 6.26
C SER A 6 -13.43 1.04 7.36
N ARG A 7 -12.79 0.77 8.51
CA ARG A 7 -12.63 1.71 9.63
C ARG A 7 -11.28 2.45 9.61
N PHE A 8 -10.39 2.09 8.70
CA PHE A 8 -9.08 2.72 8.55
C PHE A 8 -9.04 3.55 7.27
N TYR A 9 -8.43 4.73 7.35
CA TYR A 9 -8.33 5.67 6.23
C TYR A 9 -7.40 5.15 5.14
N HIS A 10 -6.28 4.55 5.54
CA HIS A 10 -5.33 3.90 4.64
C HIS A 10 -4.84 2.59 5.27
N ILE A 11 -4.74 1.56 4.44
CA ILE A 11 -4.13 0.28 4.81
C ILE A 11 -3.02 0.02 3.80
N GLY A 12 -1.79 -0.06 4.30
CA GLY A 12 -0.64 -0.49 3.50
C GLY A 12 -0.48 -2.00 3.59
N ILE A 13 -0.37 -2.67 2.45
CA ILE A 13 -0.11 -4.12 2.37
C ILE A 13 1.24 -4.31 1.68
N ARG A 14 2.17 -4.98 2.37
CA ARG A 14 3.45 -5.36 1.77
C ARG A 14 3.24 -6.63 0.94
N VAL A 15 3.63 -6.56 -0.32
CA VAL A 15 3.51 -7.66 -1.29
C VAL A 15 4.88 -8.03 -1.86
N PRO A 16 5.08 -9.27 -2.31
CA PRO A 16 6.34 -9.69 -2.93
C PRO A 16 6.53 -9.09 -4.34
N ASN A 17 5.43 -8.91 -5.08
CA ASN A 17 5.42 -8.31 -6.41
C ASN A 17 4.27 -7.28 -6.48
N LEU A 18 4.59 -6.03 -6.81
CA LEU A 18 3.61 -4.95 -6.84
C LEU A 18 2.64 -5.06 -8.02
N GLU A 19 3.13 -5.44 -9.19
CA GLU A 19 2.31 -5.49 -10.42
C GLU A 19 1.31 -6.64 -10.35
N GLU A 20 1.74 -7.83 -9.94
CA GLU A 20 0.83 -8.97 -9.72
C GLU A 20 -0.25 -8.66 -8.67
N ALA A 21 0.14 -7.99 -7.57
CA ALA A 21 -0.81 -7.60 -6.54
C ALA A 21 -1.81 -6.55 -7.03
N MET A 22 -1.38 -5.58 -7.84
CA MET A 22 -2.27 -4.59 -8.46
C MET A 22 -3.31 -5.27 -9.36
N ASP A 23 -2.91 -6.25 -10.16
CA ASP A 23 -3.82 -6.98 -11.04
C ASP A 23 -4.84 -7.81 -10.25
N GLU A 24 -4.36 -8.62 -9.29
CA GLU A 24 -5.21 -9.49 -8.46
C GLU A 24 -6.18 -8.66 -7.59
N MET A 25 -5.65 -7.69 -6.85
CA MET A 25 -6.44 -6.89 -5.91
C MET A 25 -7.34 -5.89 -6.62
N GLY A 26 -6.88 -5.30 -7.73
CA GLY A 26 -7.69 -4.40 -8.55
C GLY A 26 -8.93 -5.10 -9.08
N SER A 27 -8.76 -6.29 -9.65
CA SER A 27 -9.87 -7.09 -10.16
C SER A 27 -10.81 -7.59 -9.06
N SER A 28 -10.27 -8.07 -7.94
CA SER A 28 -11.09 -8.67 -6.87
C SER A 28 -11.85 -7.64 -6.03
N LEU A 29 -11.29 -6.44 -5.85
CA LEU A 29 -11.88 -5.38 -5.03
C LEU A 29 -12.61 -4.32 -5.85
N GLY A 30 -12.47 -4.31 -7.18
CA GLY A 30 -13.07 -3.31 -8.06
C GLY A 30 -12.48 -1.92 -7.88
N ILE A 31 -11.17 -1.84 -7.66
CA ILE A 31 -10.43 -0.59 -7.42
C ILE A 31 -9.43 -0.32 -8.55
N SER A 32 -9.22 0.96 -8.88
CA SER A 32 -8.14 1.39 -9.77
C SER A 32 -6.96 1.94 -9.00
N TRP A 33 -5.80 1.90 -9.63
CA TRP A 33 -4.50 2.28 -9.06
C TRP A 33 -3.94 3.51 -9.75
N ALA A 34 -3.33 4.39 -8.96
CA ALA A 34 -2.50 5.48 -9.47
C ALA A 34 -1.23 4.93 -10.13
N GLU A 35 -0.42 5.82 -10.68
CA GLU A 35 0.92 5.46 -11.14
C GLU A 35 1.79 5.00 -9.95
N PRO A 36 2.51 3.86 -10.07
CA PRO A 36 3.46 3.43 -9.05
C PRO A 36 4.52 4.49 -8.78
N VAL A 37 4.76 4.77 -7.50
CA VAL A 37 5.80 5.68 -7.04
C VAL A 37 7.02 4.86 -6.65
N HIS A 38 8.19 5.32 -7.10
CA HIS A 38 9.48 4.84 -6.64
C HIS A 38 10.19 5.95 -5.86
N THR A 39 10.72 5.61 -4.69
CA THR A 39 11.46 6.53 -3.83
C THR A 39 12.70 5.84 -3.29
N GLU A 40 13.85 6.51 -3.42
CA GLU A 40 15.14 6.00 -2.96
C GLU A 40 15.28 6.07 -1.43
N ALA A 41 14.42 6.83 -0.75
CA ALA A 41 14.63 7.20 0.64
C ALA A 41 13.31 7.41 1.41
N GLN A 42 12.37 6.46 1.29
CA GLN A 42 11.13 6.48 2.06
C GLN A 42 11.44 6.37 3.54
N SER A 43 10.91 7.29 4.34
CA SER A 43 11.07 7.21 5.78
C SER A 43 10.12 6.17 6.35
N VAL A 44 10.67 5.15 7.00
CA VAL A 44 9.91 4.05 7.62
C VAL A 44 10.42 3.80 9.03
N TRP A 45 9.54 3.33 9.90
CA TRP A 45 9.90 2.94 11.25
C TRP A 45 9.78 1.42 11.40
N THR A 46 10.75 0.80 12.06
CA THR A 46 10.73 -0.63 12.39
C THR A 46 11.01 -0.84 13.88
N PRO A 47 10.42 -1.87 14.51
CA PRO A 47 10.71 -2.17 15.92
C PRO A 47 12.19 -2.44 16.20
N SER A 48 12.91 -3.03 15.25
CA SER A 48 14.31 -3.43 15.41
C SER A 48 15.29 -2.28 15.23
N GLU A 49 15.05 -1.40 14.26
CA GLU A 49 16.04 -0.39 13.82
C GLU A 49 15.55 1.05 14.01
N GLY A 50 14.32 1.24 14.51
CA GLY A 50 13.73 2.56 14.67
C GLY A 50 13.45 3.24 13.32
N GLN A 51 13.64 4.55 13.26
CA GLN A 51 13.44 5.34 12.04
C GLN A 51 14.59 5.12 11.06
N GLN A 52 14.26 4.74 9.85
CA GLN A 52 15.22 4.52 8.77
C GLN A 52 14.69 5.07 7.43
N LYS A 53 15.56 5.10 6.43
CA LYS A 53 15.22 5.46 5.05
C LYS A 53 15.51 4.26 4.16
N LEU A 54 14.48 3.74 3.49
CA LEU A 54 14.59 2.58 2.61
C LEU A 54 14.12 2.92 1.20
N PRO A 55 14.74 2.32 0.17
CA PRO A 55 14.18 2.35 -1.17
C PRO A 55 12.85 1.58 -1.19
N LEU A 56 11.79 2.20 -1.70
CA LEU A 56 10.46 1.60 -1.78
C LEU A 56 9.78 1.93 -3.11
N LYS A 57 9.07 0.92 -3.64
CA LYS A 57 8.09 1.05 -4.74
C LYS A 57 6.71 0.75 -4.17
N PHE A 58 5.75 1.65 -4.36
CA PHE A 58 4.38 1.48 -3.85
C PHE A 58 3.37 2.22 -4.72
N VAL A 59 2.08 1.92 -4.54
CA VAL A 59 0.97 2.55 -5.25
C VAL A 59 -0.20 2.81 -4.32
N TYR A 60 -1.00 3.82 -4.63
CA TYR A 60 -2.28 4.09 -3.97
C TYR A 60 -3.43 3.75 -4.91
N SER A 61 -4.50 3.14 -4.37
CA SER A 61 -5.78 3.05 -5.06
C SER A 61 -6.54 4.37 -4.98
N PHE A 62 -7.33 4.72 -5.99
CA PHE A 62 -8.08 5.99 -6.00
C PHE A 62 -9.60 5.86 -6.25
N ASP A 63 -10.13 4.64 -6.39
CA ASP A 63 -11.57 4.41 -6.54
C ASP A 63 -12.16 3.79 -5.26
N GLY A 64 -12.94 4.58 -4.51
CA GLY A 64 -13.52 4.23 -3.20
C GLY A 64 -13.31 5.34 -2.16
N PRO A 65 -14.18 5.52 -1.13
CA PRO A 65 -14.42 6.83 -0.53
C PRO A 65 -13.16 7.48 0.02
N SER A 66 -12.74 8.55 -0.66
CA SER A 66 -11.86 9.59 -0.15
C SER A 66 -12.72 10.54 0.67
N ILE A 67 -12.81 10.33 2.00
CA ILE A 67 -13.26 11.35 2.94
C ILE A 67 -12.51 11.22 4.24
#